data_AF-A0A963MEN6-F1
#
_entry.id   AF-A0A963MEN6-F1
#
_cell.length_a   1.000
_cell.length_b   1.000
_cell.length_c   1.000
_cell.angle_alpha   90.00
_cell.angle_beta   90.00
_cell.angle_gamma   90.00
#
_symmetry.space_group_name_H-M   'P 1'
#
loop_
_entity.id
_entity.type
_entity.pdbx_description
1 polymer ?
#
loop_
_entity_poly.entity_id
_entity_poly.type
_entity_poly.pdbx_seq_one_letter_code
_entity_poly.pdbx_strand_id
1 'polypeptide(L)'
;MSKQLQQFLRSLVDSVRDLAPIVVVIAFFQLAVLQQPIPNLGEILVGVVLVVLGLTFFIRGLEMGLFPIGERMAYAFARKGSLFWILAFAFALGFGTTVAEPAL
;
A
#
# COMPACT_ATOMS: atom_id res chain seq x y z
N MET A 1 -0.09 -27.73 3.27
CA MET A 1 -0.75 -26.81 2.31
C MET A 1 -1.45 -25.60 2.97
N SER A 2 -1.15 -25.27 4.25
CA SER A 2 -1.86 -24.21 4.99
C SER A 2 -1.12 -22.87 5.10
N LYS A 3 0.22 -22.85 5.11
CA LYS A 3 1.00 -21.63 5.40
C LYS A 3 0.91 -20.56 4.30
N GLN A 4 0.98 -20.94 3.03
CA GLN A 4 0.87 -20.00 1.91
C GLN A 4 -0.53 -19.37 1.83
N LEU A 5 -1.58 -20.18 2.02
CA LEU A 5 -2.95 -19.68 2.06
C LEU A 5 -3.17 -18.73 3.25
N GLN A 6 -2.65 -19.07 4.43
CA GLN A 6 -2.71 -18.18 5.60
C GLN A 6 -1.98 -16.86 5.37
N GLN A 7 -0.86 -16.88 4.65
CA GLN A 7 -0.10 -15.68 4.34
C GLN A 7 -0.85 -14.79 3.35
N PHE A 8 -1.44 -15.38 2.31
CA PHE A 8 -2.30 -14.67 1.36
C PHE A 8 -3.54 -14.07 2.03
N LEU A 9 -4.22 -14.82 2.90
CA LEU A 9 -5.37 -14.31 3.66
C LEU A 9 -4.99 -13.16 4.59
N ARG A 10 -3.79 -13.19 5.20
CA ARG A 10 -3.27 -12.06 5.97
C ARG A 10 -3.07 -10.83 5.10
N SER A 11 -2.40 -10.97 3.94
CA SER A 11 -2.20 -9.85 3.01
C SER A 11 -3.52 -9.25 2.49
N LEU A 12 -4.56 -10.07 2.31
CA LEU A 12 -5.90 -9.57 1.99
C LEU A 12 -6.49 -8.73 3.13
N VAL A 13 -6.40 -9.20 4.37
CA VAL A 13 -6.87 -8.46 5.55
C VAL A 13 -6.10 -7.15 5.72
N ASP A 14 -4.78 -7.16 5.49
CA ASP A 14 -3.95 -5.97 5.55
C ASP A 14 -4.38 -4.95 4.48
N SER A 15 -4.61 -5.40 3.24
CA SER A 15 -5.10 -4.55 2.16
C SER A 15 -6.48 -3.94 2.45
N VAL A 16 -7.39 -4.70 3.06
CA VAL A 16 -8.69 -4.18 3.51
C VAL A 16 -8.51 -3.13 4.60
N ARG A 17 -7.60 -3.37 5.55
CA ARG A 17 -7.29 -2.44 6.63
C ARG A 17 -6.70 -1.13 6.11
N ASP A 18 -5.88 -1.18 5.07
CA ASP A 18 -5.28 -0.01 4.44
C ASP A 18 -6.33 0.85 3.72
N LEU A 19 -7.35 0.23 3.12
CA LEU A 19 -8.46 0.95 2.48
C LEU A 19 -9.54 1.42 3.45
N ALA A 20 -9.65 0.82 4.63
CA ALA A 20 -10.71 1.12 5.59
C ALA A 20 -10.83 2.62 5.95
N PRO A 21 -9.75 3.38 6.18
CA PRO A 21 -9.85 4.81 6.47
C PRO A 21 -10.54 5.59 5.35
N ILE A 22 -10.24 5.27 4.09
CA ILE A 22 -10.84 5.93 2.92
C ILE A 22 -12.35 5.63 2.87
N VAL A 23 -12.72 4.35 3.04
CA VAL A 23 -14.13 3.92 3.07
C VAL A 23 -14.89 4.61 4.21
N VAL A 24 -14.28 4.69 5.40
CA VAL A 24 -14.87 5.34 6.58
C VAL A 24 -15.08 6.83 6.33
N VAL A 25 -14.09 7.52 5.77
CA VAL A 25 -14.20 8.95 5.43
C VAL A 25 -15.32 9.17 4.43
N ILE A 26 -15.39 8.40 3.35
CA ILE A 26 -16.46 8.51 2.36
C ILE A 26 -17.84 8.27 3.02
N ALA A 27 -17.98 7.21 3.81
CA ALA A 27 -19.24 6.90 4.48
C ALA A 27 -19.65 8.00 5.47
N PHE A 28 -18.70 8.56 6.22
CA PHE A 28 -18.96 9.68 7.13
C PHE A 28 -19.47 10.91 6.38
N PHE A 29 -18.77 11.33 5.32
CA PHE A 29 -19.20 12.50 4.54
C PHE A 29 -20.55 12.27 3.86
N GLN A 30 -20.81 11.09 3.31
CA GLN A 30 -22.09 10.80 2.65
C GLN A 30 -23.26 10.78 3.64
N LEU A 31 -23.11 10.07 4.76
CA LEU A 31 -24.22 9.83 5.69
C LEU A 31 -24.40 10.96 6.71
N ALA A 32 -23.30 11.50 7.26
CA ALA A 32 -23.36 12.49 8.33
C ALA A 32 -23.36 13.94 7.82
N VAL A 33 -22.57 14.25 6.78
CA VAL A 33 -22.43 15.62 6.28
C VAL A 33 -23.42 15.92 5.15
N LEU A 34 -23.45 15.08 4.13
CA LEU A 34 -24.31 15.26 2.95
C LEU A 34 -25.73 14.73 3.17
N GLN A 35 -25.91 13.84 4.14
CA GLN A 35 -27.20 13.18 4.47
C GLN A 35 -27.83 12.49 3.24
N GLN A 36 -27.00 11.95 2.35
CA GLN A 36 -27.42 11.24 1.15
C GLN A 36 -27.09 9.75 1.27
N PRO A 37 -27.97 8.86 0.76
CA PRO A 37 -27.61 7.46 0.61
C PRO A 37 -26.46 7.36 -0.40
N ILE A 38 -25.53 6.44 -0.15
CA ILE A 38 -24.38 6.24 -1.03
C ILE A 38 -24.91 5.81 -2.42
N PRO A 39 -24.66 6.58 -3.49
CA PRO A 39 -25.08 6.21 -4.82
C PRO A 39 -24.27 5.01 -5.32
N ASN A 40 -24.88 4.16 -6.14
CA ASN A 40 -24.21 3.04 -6.83
C ASN A 40 -23.40 2.11 -5.91
N LEU A 41 -23.92 1.79 -4.71
CA LEU A 41 -23.27 0.91 -3.74
C LEU A 41 -22.74 -0.41 -4.35
N GLY A 42 -23.46 -1.01 -5.28
CA GLY A 42 -23.03 -2.24 -5.96
C GLY A 42 -21.74 -2.06 -6.76
N GLU A 43 -21.63 -0.98 -7.54
CA GLU A 43 -20.43 -0.65 -8.33
C GLU A 43 -19.24 -0.35 -7.42
N ILE A 44 -19.49 0.39 -6.32
CA ILE A 44 -18.47 0.70 -5.32
C ILE A 44 -17.94 -0.58 -4.68
N LEU A 45 -18.83 -1.50 -4.27
CA LEU A 45 -18.42 -2.77 -3.64
C LEU A 45 -17.56 -3.61 -4.58
N VAL A 46 -17.95 -3.72 -5.85
CA VAL A 46 -17.14 -4.43 -6.87
C VAL A 46 -15.79 -3.74 -7.05
N GLY A 47 -15.77 -2.41 -7.14
CA GLY A 47 -14.55 -1.62 -7.22
C GLY A 47 -13.62 -1.87 -6.03
N VAL A 48 -14.14 -1.82 -4.80
CA VAL A 48 -13.36 -2.09 -3.58
C VAL A 48 -12.78 -3.49 -3.60
N VAL A 49 -13.54 -4.51 -4.00
CA VAL A 49 -13.01 -5.88 -4.12
C VAL A 49 -11.86 -5.94 -5.12
N LEU A 50 -12.00 -5.31 -6.28
CA LEU A 50 -10.93 -5.27 -7.29
C LEU A 50 -9.69 -4.53 -6.78
N VAL A 51 -9.86 -3.42 -6.05
CA VAL A 51 -8.74 -2.67 -5.45
C VAL A 51 -8.05 -3.51 -4.38
N VAL A 52 -8.77 -4.18 -3.49
CA VAL A 52 -8.19 -5.07 -2.47
C VAL A 52 -7.36 -6.16 -3.12
N LEU A 53 -7.91 -6.85 -4.12
CA LEU A 53 -7.19 -7.90 -4.83
C LEU A 53 -5.96 -7.35 -5.55
N GLY A 54 -6.10 -6.22 -6.24
CA GLY A 54 -5.00 -5.55 -6.95
C GLY A 54 -3.88 -5.13 -6.00
N LEU A 55 -4.22 -4.49 -4.87
CA LEU A 55 -3.26 -4.08 -3.84
C LEU A 55 -2.55 -5.29 -3.23
N THR A 56 -3.29 -6.35 -2.89
CA THR A 56 -2.72 -7.58 -2.34
C THR A 56 -1.70 -8.20 -3.30
N PHE A 57 -2.06 -8.34 -4.58
CA PHE A 57 -1.13 -8.88 -5.58
C PHE A 57 0.06 -7.97 -5.84
N PHE A 58 -0.15 -6.66 -5.86
CA PHE A 58 0.91 -5.66 -6.03
C PHE A 58 1.93 -5.72 -4.89
N ILE A 59 1.48 -5.64 -3.64
CA ILE A 59 2.36 -5.72 -2.46
C ILE A 59 3.09 -7.05 -2.43
N ARG A 60 2.39 -8.16 -2.71
CA ARG A 60 3.04 -9.47 -2.74
C ARG A 60 4.10 -9.57 -3.84
N GLY A 61 3.85 -8.96 -5.00
CA GLY A 61 4.84 -8.84 -6.08
C GLY A 61 6.07 -8.04 -5.65
N LEU A 62 5.87 -6.92 -4.95
CA LEU A 62 6.95 -6.10 -4.41
C LEU A 62 7.79 -6.84 -3.38
N GLU A 63 7.16 -7.57 -2.46
CA GLU A 63 7.85 -8.40 -1.45
C GLU A 63 8.73 -9.48 -2.08
N MET A 64 8.33 -10.04 -3.21
CA MET A 64 9.12 -11.08 -3.90
C MET A 64 10.22 -10.49 -4.79
N GLY A 65 10.01 -9.30 -5.34
CA GLY A 65 10.93 -8.68 -6.31
C GLY A 65 11.70 -7.50 -5.76
N LEU A 66 11.02 -6.37 -5.58
CA LEU A 66 11.64 -5.06 -5.36
C LEU A 66 12.18 -4.86 -3.94
N PHE A 67 11.44 -5.30 -2.92
CA PHE A 67 11.83 -5.13 -1.50
C PHE A 67 13.15 -5.85 -1.16
N PRO A 68 13.37 -7.13 -1.53
CA PRO A 68 14.63 -7.81 -1.27
C PRO A 68 15.85 -7.11 -1.89
N ILE A 69 15.67 -6.45 -3.04
CA ILE A 69 16.74 -5.67 -3.69
C ILE A 69 17.02 -4.41 -2.88
N GLY A 70 15.98 -3.65 -2.53
CA GLY A 70 16.08 -2.44 -1.71
C GLY A 70 16.75 -2.69 -0.37
N GLU A 71 16.32 -3.72 0.36
CA GLU A 71 16.87 -4.10 1.67
C GLU A 71 18.36 -4.47 1.59
N ARG A 72 18.75 -5.25 0.58
CA ARG A 72 20.16 -5.65 0.41
C ARG A 72 21.05 -4.46 0.10
N MET A 73 20.59 -3.52 -0.73
CA MET A 73 21.33 -2.29 -1.02
C MET A 73 21.46 -1.42 0.23
N ALA A 74 20.36 -1.20 0.95
CA ALA A 74 20.36 -0.44 2.20
C ALA A 74 21.32 -1.05 3.23
N TYR A 75 21.29 -2.37 3.40
CA TYR A 75 22.19 -3.09 4.31
C TYR A 75 23.66 -2.99 3.88
N ALA A 76 23.94 -3.06 2.58
CA ALA A 76 25.30 -2.89 2.05
C ALA A 76 25.83 -1.47 2.32
N PHE A 77 25.01 -0.43 2.15
CA PHE A 77 25.39 0.95 2.47
C PHE A 77 25.59 1.16 3.97
N ALA A 78 24.72 0.58 4.81
CA ALA A 78 24.84 0.61 6.26
C ALA A 78 26.14 -0.06 6.74
N ARG A 79 26.47 -1.26 6.23
CA ARG A 79 27.72 -1.96 6.57
C ARG A 79 28.97 -1.22 6.12
N LYS A 80 28.91 -0.48 5.02
CA LYS A 80 30.03 0.34 4.54
C LYS A 80 30.31 1.55 5.45
N GLY A 81 29.39 1.88 6.37
CA GLY A 81 29.55 2.96 7.34
C GLY A 81 29.43 4.37 6.77
N SER A 82 28.97 4.51 5.52
CA SER A 82 28.87 5.82 4.87
C SER A 82 27.46 6.38 4.98
N LEU A 83 27.27 7.24 5.98
CA LEU A 83 26.01 7.96 6.21
C LEU A 83 25.53 8.71 4.96
N PHE A 84 26.46 9.30 4.20
CA PHE A 84 26.14 10.01 2.96
C PHE A 84 25.37 9.14 1.96
N TRP A 85 25.81 7.90 1.71
CA TRP A 85 25.14 7.02 0.75
C TRP A 85 23.77 6.54 1.24
N ILE A 86 23.60 6.35 2.54
CA ILE A 86 22.30 6.01 3.13
C ILE A 86 21.32 7.17 2.94
N LEU A 87 21.75 8.39 3.26
CA LEU A 87 20.93 9.59 3.11
C LEU A 87 20.60 9.87 1.64
N ALA A 88 21.56 9.74 0.73
CA ALA A 88 21.34 9.92 -0.70
C ALA A 88 20.34 8.89 -1.26
N PHE A 89 20.44 7.63 -0.83
CA PHE A 89 19.50 6.58 -1.22
C PHE A 89 18.09 6.83 -0.69
N ALA A 90 17.96 7.18 0.60
CA ALA A 90 16.68 7.51 1.22
C ALA A 90 16.03 8.74 0.56
N PHE A 91 16.84 9.77 0.26
CA PHE A 91 16.39 10.95 -0.48
C PHE A 91 15.89 10.59 -1.88
N ALA A 92 16.64 9.77 -2.64
CA ALA A 92 16.24 9.37 -3.98
C ALA A 92 14.95 8.55 -3.98
N LEU A 93 14.76 7.65 -3.00
CA LEU A 93 13.51 6.91 -2.84
C LEU A 93 12.34 7.83 -2.48
N GLY A 94 12.51 8.71 -1.50
CA GLY A 94 11.46 9.65 -1.10
C GLY A 94 11.09 10.62 -2.22
N PHE A 95 12.09 11.17 -2.92
CA PHE A 95 11.87 12.00 -4.10
C PHE A 95 11.14 11.22 -5.20
N GLY A 96 11.55 9.98 -5.47
CA GLY A 96 10.89 9.11 -6.45
C GLY A 96 9.42 8.87 -6.14
N THR A 97 9.07 8.65 -4.86
CA THR A 97 7.67 8.47 -4.45
C THR A 97 6.85 9.75 -4.63
N THR A 98 7.39 10.93 -4.29
CA THR A 98 6.70 12.20 -4.52
C THR A 98 6.53 12.52 -6.01
N VAL A 99 7.50 12.15 -6.85
CA VAL A 99 7.36 12.32 -8.32
C VAL A 99 6.30 11.36 -8.89
N ALA A 100 6.24 10.13 -8.39
CA ALA A 100 5.24 9.15 -8.82
C ALA A 100 3.82 9.53 -8.37
N GLU A 101 3.69 10.11 -7.19
CA GLU A 101 2.41 10.50 -6.58
C GLU A 101 2.50 11.95 -6.05
N PRO A 102 2.33 12.96 -6.91
CA PRO A 102 2.58 14.38 -6.57
C PRO A 102 1.59 15.00 -5.58
N ALA A 103 0.61 14.23 -5.11
CA ALA A 103 -0.41 14.65 -4.15
C ALA A 103 -0.20 14.10 -2.72
N LEU A 104 0.81 13.23 -2.53
CA LEU A 104 1.34 12.86 -1.21
C LEU A 104 2.19 14.01 -0.64
#